data_AF-A0A368W9P0-F1
#
_entry.id   AF-A0A368W9P0-F1
#
_cell.length_a   1.000
_cell.length_b   1.000
_cell.length_c   1.000
_cell.angle_alpha   90.00
_cell.angle_beta   90.00
_cell.angle_gamma   90.00
#
_symmetry.space_group_name_H-M   'P 1'
#
loop_
_entity.id
_entity.type
_entity.pdbx_description
1 polymer ?
#
loop_
_entity_poly.entity_id
_entity_poly.type
_entity_poly.pdbx_seq_one_letter_code
_entity_poly.pdbx_strand_id
1 'polypeptide(L)'
;MRKKLTFALVIVLSLFLLAACGGNTADESQQETADTVTTASIVNEKEAFKEAISTDGTWIIATLNDLTFEEEIVVEGTFHDGGNSENKIYRKIAAYAQDDNYNVTERYTIKAPQMVIKSPNTRFQAGIFEGDIIVEANGFTLYDATVEGNIYYASEEYQKSAEITEDSEVTGEMEIQ
;
A
#
# COMPACT_ATOMS: atom_id res chain seq x y z
N MET A 1 -38.54 17.68 -52.22
CA MET A 1 -37.93 17.96 -53.54
C MET A 1 -36.44 18.14 -53.31
N ARG A 2 -35.58 17.22 -53.76
CA ARG A 2 -34.72 17.35 -54.96
C ARG A 2 -33.79 18.58 -54.85
N LYS A 3 -32.46 18.52 -54.86
CA LYS A 3 -31.48 17.56 -55.40
C LYS A 3 -30.09 17.89 -54.81
N LYS A 4 -29.24 16.87 -54.71
CA LYS A 4 -27.78 17.00 -54.52
C LYS A 4 -27.13 17.61 -55.77
N LEU A 5 -26.06 18.38 -55.60
CA LEU A 5 -25.14 18.73 -56.68
C LEU A 5 -23.70 18.49 -56.21
N THR A 6 -23.11 17.43 -56.74
CA THR A 6 -21.68 17.10 -56.71
C THR A 6 -20.99 17.79 -57.90
N PHE A 7 -19.83 18.41 -57.67
CA PHE A 7 -18.82 18.75 -58.69
C PHE A 7 -17.44 18.67 -57.99
N ALA A 8 -16.70 17.58 -58.17
CA ALA A 8 -15.73 17.32 -59.24
C ALA A 8 -14.35 17.96 -58.99
N LEU A 9 -13.50 17.13 -58.37
CA LEU A 9 -12.07 16.89 -58.61
C LEU A 9 -11.35 17.82 -59.62
N VAL A 10 -10.35 18.56 -59.14
CA VAL A 10 -9.22 19.03 -59.96
C VAL A 10 -7.93 18.60 -59.26
N ILE A 11 -7.24 17.65 -59.89
CA ILE A 11 -5.87 17.24 -59.59
C ILE A 11 -4.94 18.30 -60.18
N VAL A 12 -4.11 18.93 -59.34
CA VAL A 12 -2.89 19.61 -59.81
C VAL A 12 -1.71 18.95 -59.11
N LEU A 13 -0.96 18.24 -59.94
CA LEU A 13 0.29 17.57 -59.70
C LEU A 13 1.42 18.61 -59.75
N SER A 14 2.11 18.84 -58.63
CA SER A 14 3.40 19.56 -58.62
C SER A 14 4.38 18.85 -57.70
N LEU A 15 5.18 17.99 -58.35
CA LEU A 15 6.44 17.44 -57.85
C LEU A 15 7.41 18.58 -57.52
N PHE A 16 7.79 18.72 -56.26
CA PHE A 16 9.03 19.40 -55.87
C PHE A 16 10.08 18.36 -55.48
N LEU A 17 11.18 18.39 -56.23
CA LEU A 17 12.37 17.57 -56.05
C LEU A 17 13.28 18.15 -54.94
N LEU A 18 13.67 17.24 -54.05
CA LEU A 18 14.89 17.12 -53.23
C LEU A 18 16.04 18.13 -53.41
N ALA A 19 16.51 18.66 -52.27
CA ALA A 19 17.90 18.97 -51.92
C ALA A 19 18.01 18.94 -50.37
N ALA A 20 18.59 17.91 -49.73
CA ALA A 20 20.01 17.67 -49.44
C ALA A 20 20.61 18.60 -48.36
N CYS A 21 21.05 17.97 -47.24
CA CYS A 21 21.89 18.39 -46.09
C CYS A 21 21.18 17.90 -44.80
N GLY A 22 21.64 16.92 -44.03
CA GLY A 22 22.96 16.75 -43.42
C GLY A 22 22.78 16.88 -41.90
N GLY A 23 23.09 15.83 -41.12
CA GLY A 23 23.26 15.91 -39.66
C GLY A 23 22.13 15.35 -38.79
N ASN A 24 22.46 14.22 -38.14
CA ASN A 24 21.98 13.67 -36.87
C ASN A 24 21.12 14.59 -35.97
N THR A 25 19.94 14.14 -35.55
CA THR A 25 19.40 14.23 -34.16
C THR A 25 18.13 13.38 -34.07
N ALA A 26 18.15 12.40 -33.16
CA ALA A 26 16.98 11.67 -32.70
C ALA A 26 16.07 12.63 -31.92
N ASP A 27 14.80 12.68 -32.26
CA ASP A 27 13.81 13.46 -31.52
C ASP A 27 13.32 12.60 -30.34
N GLU A 28 14.02 12.75 -29.22
CA GLU A 28 13.54 12.41 -27.89
C GLU A 28 12.51 13.47 -27.47
N SER A 29 11.22 13.18 -27.65
CA SER A 29 10.17 13.91 -26.94
C SER A 29 9.89 13.20 -25.61
N GLN A 30 10.70 13.58 -24.63
CA GLN A 30 10.36 13.80 -23.23
C GLN A 30 9.36 12.82 -22.59
N GLN A 31 9.98 11.85 -21.94
CA GLN A 31 9.60 11.26 -20.67
C GLN A 31 8.98 12.31 -19.71
N GLU A 32 7.66 12.40 -19.68
CA GLU A 32 6.97 12.77 -18.45
C GLU A 32 7.14 11.59 -17.49
N THR A 33 7.80 11.89 -16.39
CA THR A 33 7.99 11.02 -15.24
C THR A 33 6.64 10.44 -14.83
N ALA A 34 6.43 9.16 -15.14
CA ALA A 34 5.39 8.39 -14.48
C ALA A 34 5.63 8.54 -12.98
N ASP A 35 4.71 9.24 -12.31
CA ASP A 35 4.63 9.31 -10.86
C ASP A 35 4.83 7.89 -10.33
N THR A 36 5.84 7.73 -9.49
CA THR A 36 6.19 6.48 -8.82
C THR A 36 4.95 5.89 -8.19
N VAL A 37 4.35 4.91 -8.87
CA VAL A 37 3.41 3.97 -8.26
C VAL A 37 4.25 3.23 -7.22
N THR A 38 4.17 3.71 -5.98
CA THR A 38 4.66 3.01 -4.80
C THR A 38 3.77 1.80 -4.65
N THR A 39 4.08 0.78 -5.44
CA THR A 39 3.27 -0.43 -5.56
C THR A 39 3.23 -1.06 -4.18
N ALA A 40 2.06 -1.07 -3.55
CA ALA A 40 1.85 -1.85 -2.35
C ALA A 40 2.31 -3.28 -2.63
N SER A 41 3.00 -3.91 -1.68
CA SER A 41 3.18 -5.37 -1.76
C SER A 41 1.80 -5.98 -1.61
N ILE A 42 1.22 -6.37 -2.74
CA ILE A 42 -0.01 -7.14 -2.80
C ILE A 42 0.38 -8.57 -2.45
N VAL A 43 -0.03 -9.01 -1.27
CA VAL A 43 0.38 -10.29 -0.72
C VAL A 43 -0.83 -11.23 -0.66
N ASN A 44 -0.74 -12.32 -1.39
CA ASN A 44 -1.70 -13.43 -1.36
C ASN A 44 -1.07 -14.74 -0.85
N GLU A 45 0.22 -14.73 -0.51
CA GLU A 45 0.97 -15.90 -0.03
C GLU A 45 1.65 -15.60 1.31
N LYS A 46 1.69 -16.60 2.21
CA LYS A 46 2.24 -16.44 3.57
C LYS A 46 3.71 -16.05 3.60
N GLU A 47 4.53 -16.63 2.71
CA GLU A 47 5.97 -16.31 2.65
C GLU A 47 6.20 -14.88 2.17
N ALA A 48 5.45 -14.45 1.16
CA ALA A 48 5.49 -13.06 0.70
C ALA A 48 5.03 -12.08 1.80
N PHE A 49 4.08 -12.47 2.66
CA PHE A 49 3.69 -11.67 3.82
C PHE A 49 4.85 -11.53 4.81
N LYS A 50 5.49 -12.65 5.17
CA LYS A 50 6.62 -12.67 6.11
C LYS A 50 7.80 -11.84 5.61
N GLU A 51 8.12 -11.93 4.32
CA GLU A 51 9.14 -11.09 3.70
C GLU A 51 8.73 -9.61 3.76
N ALA A 52 7.49 -9.29 3.39
CA ALA A 52 7.00 -7.92 3.33
C ALA A 52 6.93 -7.22 4.69
N ILE A 53 6.76 -7.94 5.81
CA ILE A 53 6.76 -7.37 7.19
C ILE A 53 8.15 -7.33 7.84
N SER A 54 9.17 -7.92 7.20
CA SER A 54 10.55 -7.96 7.72
C SER A 54 11.27 -6.62 7.57
N THR A 55 12.53 -6.56 8.05
CA THR A 55 13.42 -5.41 7.90
C THR A 55 13.70 -5.02 6.46
N ASP A 56 13.67 -5.99 5.54
CA ASP A 56 13.93 -5.81 4.11
C ASP A 56 12.63 -5.63 3.30
N GLY A 57 11.49 -5.52 3.98
CA GLY A 57 10.16 -5.48 3.39
C GLY A 57 9.76 -4.12 2.79
N THR A 58 8.47 -3.79 2.87
CA THR A 58 7.91 -2.59 2.25
C THR A 58 7.06 -1.77 3.21
N TRP A 59 6.96 -0.46 2.96
CA TRP A 59 6.22 0.50 3.81
C TRP A 59 4.70 0.26 3.88
N ILE A 60 4.09 -0.32 2.83
CA ILE A 60 2.71 -0.86 2.84
C ILE A 60 2.73 -2.34 2.50
N ILE A 61 1.99 -3.12 3.29
CA ILE A 61 1.65 -4.52 3.04
C ILE A 61 0.14 -4.60 2.91
N ALA A 62 -0.37 -5.01 1.74
CA ALA A 62 -1.81 -5.17 1.52
C ALA A 62 -2.12 -6.65 1.27
N THR A 63 -2.96 -7.25 2.11
CA THR A 63 -3.41 -8.63 1.89
C THR A 63 -4.64 -8.65 0.99
N LEU A 64 -4.78 -9.70 0.19
CA LEU A 64 -5.94 -9.92 -0.69
C LEU A 64 -6.86 -11.05 -0.24
N ASN A 65 -6.53 -11.69 0.89
CA ASN A 65 -7.25 -12.82 1.44
C ASN A 65 -6.84 -13.04 2.89
N ASP A 66 -7.53 -13.96 3.54
CA ASP A 66 -7.18 -14.40 4.88
C ASP A 66 -5.83 -15.12 4.88
N LEU A 67 -5.04 -14.88 5.92
CA LEU A 67 -3.76 -15.54 6.15
C LEU A 67 -3.79 -16.24 7.52
N THR A 68 -3.15 -17.41 7.61
CA THR A 68 -3.05 -18.15 8.87
C THR A 68 -1.63 -18.64 9.07
N PHE A 69 -1.06 -18.30 10.21
CA PHE A 69 0.29 -18.66 10.64
C PHE A 69 0.19 -19.55 11.89
N GLU A 70 1.04 -20.57 11.97
CA GLU A 70 1.16 -21.45 13.14
C GLU A 70 2.19 -20.93 14.16
N GLU A 71 2.94 -19.91 13.76
CA GLU A 71 4.03 -19.30 14.51
C GLU A 71 3.74 -17.80 14.70
N GLU A 72 4.46 -17.19 15.63
CA GLU A 72 4.44 -15.73 15.77
C GLU A 72 4.96 -15.04 14.50
N ILE A 73 4.44 -13.85 14.24
CA ILE A 73 4.90 -12.97 13.17
C ILE A 73 5.47 -11.69 13.76
N VAL A 74 6.56 -11.20 13.18
CA VAL A 74 7.29 -10.03 13.69
C VAL A 74 7.31 -8.96 12.62
N VAL A 75 6.80 -7.77 12.96
CA VAL A 75 6.76 -6.59 12.08
C VAL A 75 7.95 -5.71 12.43
N GLU A 76 8.95 -5.68 11.56
CA GLU A 76 10.25 -5.05 11.79
C GLU A 76 10.66 -4.09 10.67
N GLY A 77 11.73 -3.35 10.91
CA GLY A 77 12.28 -2.34 10.00
C GLY A 77 11.78 -0.93 10.29
N THR A 78 12.31 0.04 9.54
CA THR A 78 11.89 1.45 9.62
C THR A 78 11.65 1.96 8.21
N PHE A 79 10.41 2.30 7.94
CA PHE A 79 9.93 2.67 6.61
C PHE A 79 9.37 4.08 6.63
N HIS A 80 9.29 4.68 5.44
CA HIS A 80 8.82 6.05 5.27
C HIS A 80 7.65 6.09 4.31
N ASP A 81 6.76 7.03 4.52
CA ASP A 81 5.56 7.22 3.70
C ASP A 81 5.93 7.35 2.21
N GLY A 82 5.20 6.65 1.34
CA GLY A 82 5.55 6.58 -0.09
C GLY A 82 6.92 5.94 -0.39
N GLY A 83 7.50 5.18 0.53
CA GLY A 83 8.82 4.55 0.35
C GLY A 83 9.97 5.56 0.17
N ASN A 84 9.77 6.82 0.55
CA ASN A 84 10.73 7.90 0.35
C ASN A 84 11.32 8.34 1.69
N SER A 85 12.65 8.26 1.85
CA SER A 85 13.36 8.58 3.10
C SER A 85 13.20 10.03 3.58
N GLU A 86 12.80 10.95 2.70
CA GLU A 86 12.53 12.35 3.07
C GLU A 86 11.18 12.54 3.77
N ASN A 87 10.29 11.54 3.68
CA ASN A 87 8.97 11.59 4.32
C ASN A 87 9.03 11.10 5.77
N LYS A 88 7.91 11.24 6.49
CA LYS A 88 7.78 10.74 7.86
C LYS A 88 7.90 9.22 7.93
N ILE A 89 8.41 8.71 9.06
CA ILE A 89 8.38 7.27 9.37
C ILE A 89 6.93 6.79 9.41
N TYR A 90 6.61 5.75 8.65
CA TYR A 90 5.28 5.19 8.54
C TYR A 90 5.33 3.75 8.06
N ARG A 91 4.49 2.89 8.65
CA ARG A 91 4.30 1.50 8.22
C ARG A 91 2.82 1.16 8.24
N LYS A 92 2.32 0.45 7.23
CA LYS A 92 0.91 0.03 7.17
C LYS A 92 0.76 -1.44 6.78
N ILE A 93 -0.06 -2.15 7.55
CA ILE A 93 -0.64 -3.44 7.21
C ILE A 93 -2.12 -3.20 6.90
N ALA A 94 -2.48 -3.36 5.64
CA ALA A 94 -3.82 -3.23 5.11
C ALA A 94 -4.43 -4.62 4.89
N ALA A 95 -5.24 -5.07 5.83
CA ALA A 95 -5.92 -6.36 5.73
C ALA A 95 -7.35 -6.18 5.18
N TYR A 96 -7.46 -5.52 4.03
CA TYR A 96 -8.75 -5.15 3.43
C TYR A 96 -8.62 -4.88 1.93
N ALA A 97 -9.73 -4.98 1.20
CA ALA A 97 -9.87 -4.47 -0.16
C ALA A 97 -10.68 -3.18 -0.19
N GLN A 98 -10.47 -2.34 -1.20
CA GLN A 98 -11.18 -1.08 -1.38
C GLN A 98 -11.52 -0.81 -2.84
N ASP A 99 -12.53 0.02 -3.08
CA ASP A 99 -12.86 0.54 -4.40
C ASP A 99 -12.01 1.77 -4.79
N ASP A 100 -12.22 2.28 -6.00
CA ASP A 100 -11.53 3.47 -6.53
C ASP A 100 -11.84 4.76 -5.74
N ASN A 101 -12.88 4.76 -4.91
CA ASN A 101 -13.27 5.87 -4.05
C ASN A 101 -12.74 5.68 -2.60
N TYR A 102 -11.85 4.72 -2.36
CA TYR A 102 -11.27 4.38 -1.05
C TYR A 102 -12.28 3.85 -0.03
N ASN A 103 -13.44 3.36 -0.47
CA ASN A 103 -14.37 2.67 0.42
C ASN A 103 -13.87 1.25 0.66
N VAL A 104 -13.81 0.82 1.92
CA VAL A 104 -13.54 -0.58 2.27
C VAL A 104 -14.67 -1.44 1.70
N THR A 105 -14.32 -2.44 0.89
CA THR A 105 -15.27 -3.36 0.24
C THR A 105 -15.19 -4.77 0.79
N GLU A 106 -14.04 -5.15 1.37
CA GLU A 106 -13.80 -6.45 1.98
C GLU A 106 -12.78 -6.31 3.09
N ARG A 107 -12.89 -7.13 4.14
CA ARG A 107 -11.99 -7.16 5.29
C ARG A 107 -11.45 -8.58 5.41
N TYR A 108 -10.16 -8.72 5.65
CA TYR A 108 -9.47 -10.01 5.71
C TYR A 108 -8.96 -10.28 7.13
N THR A 109 -8.89 -11.56 7.46
CA THR A 109 -8.35 -12.04 8.74
C THR A 109 -6.89 -12.47 8.59
N ILE A 110 -6.02 -11.93 9.44
CA ILE A 110 -4.68 -12.47 9.67
C ILE A 110 -4.71 -13.20 11.01
N LYS A 111 -4.50 -14.51 10.99
CA LYS A 111 -4.46 -15.35 12.18
C LYS A 111 -3.03 -15.76 12.49
N ALA A 112 -2.58 -15.53 13.71
CA ALA A 112 -1.31 -16.02 14.23
C ALA A 112 -1.41 -16.12 15.76
N PRO A 113 -0.63 -16.96 16.46
CA PRO A 113 -0.58 -16.91 17.93
C PRO A 113 -0.27 -15.50 18.46
N GLN A 114 0.67 -14.81 17.80
CA GLN A 114 1.12 -13.48 18.20
C GLN A 114 1.62 -12.65 17.00
N MET A 115 1.37 -11.34 17.02
CA MET A 115 2.02 -10.35 16.15
C MET A 115 2.83 -9.36 17.00
N VAL A 116 4.15 -9.34 16.81
CA VAL A 116 5.07 -8.45 17.53
C VAL A 116 5.37 -7.21 16.68
N ILE A 117 5.02 -6.03 17.18
CA ILE A 117 5.20 -4.75 16.51
C ILE A 117 6.49 -4.09 17.00
N LYS A 118 7.54 -4.16 16.19
CA LYS A 118 8.82 -3.48 16.42
C LYS A 118 9.10 -2.35 15.43
N SER A 119 8.37 -2.32 14.31
CA SER A 119 8.43 -1.21 13.34
C SER A 119 7.68 0.01 13.91
N PRO A 120 8.33 1.18 14.04
CA PRO A 120 7.67 2.40 14.52
C PRO A 120 6.54 2.85 13.58
N ASN A 121 5.53 3.52 14.14
CA ASN A 121 4.38 4.06 13.42
C ASN A 121 3.65 3.01 12.57
N THR A 122 3.59 1.77 13.06
CA THR A 122 2.85 0.69 12.38
C THR A 122 1.36 0.86 12.59
N ARG A 123 0.64 0.96 11.48
CA ARG A 123 -0.81 0.95 11.43
C ARG A 123 -1.33 -0.41 10.96
N PHE A 124 -2.14 -1.06 11.78
CA PHE A 124 -2.99 -2.17 11.33
C PHE A 124 -4.35 -1.59 10.95
N GLN A 125 -4.78 -1.79 9.69
CA GLN A 125 -5.95 -1.11 9.14
C GLN A 125 -6.98 -2.07 8.54
N ALA A 126 -8.24 -1.82 8.89
CA ALA A 126 -9.47 -2.36 8.30
C ALA A 126 -9.65 -3.89 8.25
N GLY A 127 -8.70 -4.68 8.74
CA GLY A 127 -8.86 -6.13 8.85
C GLY A 127 -9.12 -6.63 10.27
N ILE A 128 -9.05 -7.93 10.41
CA ILE A 128 -9.18 -8.66 11.67
C ILE A 128 -7.85 -9.34 11.96
N PHE A 129 -7.34 -9.19 13.18
CA PHE A 129 -6.23 -9.99 13.67
C PHE A 129 -6.75 -10.98 14.71
N GLU A 130 -6.62 -12.28 14.43
CA GLU A 130 -6.91 -13.36 15.38
C GLU A 130 -5.63 -13.79 16.08
N GLY A 131 -5.47 -13.39 17.34
CA GLY A 131 -4.25 -13.58 18.13
C GLY A 131 -3.93 -12.38 19.02
N ASP A 132 -2.82 -12.47 19.75
CA ASP A 132 -2.36 -11.38 20.61
C ASP A 132 -1.39 -10.45 19.87
N ILE A 133 -1.50 -9.14 20.11
CA ILE A 133 -0.54 -8.14 19.59
C ILE A 133 0.39 -7.71 20.72
N ILE A 134 1.70 -7.79 20.49
CA ILE A 134 2.72 -7.21 21.40
C ILE A 134 3.28 -5.95 20.77
N VAL A 135 3.15 -4.82 21.45
CA VAL A 135 3.65 -3.51 20.98
C VAL A 135 4.98 -3.19 21.65
N GLU A 136 6.04 -3.22 20.86
CA GLU A 136 7.43 -2.92 21.25
C GLU A 136 7.99 -1.67 20.54
N ALA A 137 7.13 -0.87 19.92
CA ALA A 137 7.52 0.35 19.22
C ALA A 137 6.50 1.46 19.38
N ASN A 138 6.98 2.71 19.28
CA ASN A 138 6.12 3.88 19.39
C ASN A 138 5.20 4.06 18.17
N GLY A 139 4.03 4.63 18.42
CA GLY A 139 3.10 5.09 17.38
C GLY A 139 2.29 3.97 16.73
N PHE A 140 2.12 2.83 17.40
CA PHE A 140 1.21 1.79 16.92
C PHE A 140 -0.22 2.33 16.78
N THR A 141 -0.88 2.03 15.67
CA THR A 141 -2.28 2.44 15.44
C THR A 141 -3.14 1.23 15.05
N LEU A 142 -4.22 0.99 15.79
CA LEU A 142 -5.31 0.12 15.36
C LEU A 142 -6.40 0.99 14.72
N TYR A 143 -6.54 0.93 13.39
CA TYR A 143 -7.39 1.83 12.62
C TYR A 143 -8.54 1.10 11.93
N ASP A 144 -9.79 1.35 12.35
CA ASP A 144 -11.00 0.69 11.85
C ASP A 144 -10.84 -0.84 11.83
N ALA A 145 -10.20 -1.43 12.84
CA ALA A 145 -9.77 -2.83 12.80
C ALA A 145 -10.13 -3.58 14.09
N THR A 146 -10.24 -4.90 13.99
CA THR A 146 -10.57 -5.77 15.11
C THR A 146 -9.38 -6.62 15.52
N VAL A 147 -9.11 -6.70 16.83
CA VAL A 147 -8.20 -7.68 17.42
C VAL A 147 -9.03 -8.67 18.24
N GLU A 148 -9.13 -9.90 17.74
CA GLU A 148 -9.69 -11.04 18.45
C GLU A 148 -8.63 -11.67 19.35
N GLY A 149 -8.29 -10.96 20.43
CA GLY A 149 -7.22 -11.27 21.35
C GLY A 149 -6.87 -10.08 22.23
N ASN A 150 -5.68 -10.10 22.80
CA ASN A 150 -5.19 -9.04 23.68
C ASN A 150 -4.21 -8.12 22.94
N ILE A 151 -4.04 -6.90 23.46
CA ILE A 151 -2.92 -6.02 23.08
C ILE A 151 -2.07 -5.77 24.32
N TYR A 152 -0.83 -6.24 24.28
CA TYR A 152 0.15 -6.00 25.32
C TYR A 152 1.16 -4.95 24.88
N TYR A 153 1.46 -4.02 25.77
CA TYR A 153 2.47 -2.99 25.55
C TYR A 153 3.71 -3.32 26.38
N ALA A 154 4.88 -3.42 25.75
CA ALA A 154 6.12 -3.73 26.47
C ALA A 154 6.58 -2.59 27.42
N SER A 155 5.97 -1.41 27.33
CA SER A 155 6.21 -0.29 28.24
C SER A 155 5.06 0.71 28.28
N GLU A 156 5.02 1.53 29.33
CA GLU A 156 4.09 2.67 29.43
C GLU A 156 4.32 3.71 28.32
N GLU A 157 5.57 3.84 27.83
CA GLU A 157 5.90 4.71 26.70
C GLU A 157 5.15 4.26 25.44
N TYR A 158 5.22 2.96 25.11
CA TYR A 158 4.55 2.41 23.93
C TYR A 158 3.03 2.51 24.05
N GLN A 159 2.47 2.23 25.22
CA GLN A 159 1.03 2.39 25.47
C GLN A 159 0.57 3.83 25.26
N LYS A 160 1.27 4.82 25.81
CA LYS A 160 0.92 6.24 25.67
C LYS A 160 1.03 6.75 24.24
N SER A 161 1.92 6.15 23.44
CA SER A 161 2.11 6.50 22.05
C SER A 161 1.10 5.84 21.10
N ALA A 162 0.41 4.80 21.56
CA ALA A 162 -0.49 4.01 20.74
C ALA A 162 -1.85 4.70 20.56
N GLU A 163 -2.49 4.45 19.43
CA GLU A 163 -3.81 4.99 19.08
C GLU A 163 -4.75 3.85 18.68
N ILE A 164 -5.90 3.77 19.33
CA ILE A 164 -6.99 2.87 18.95
C ILE A 164 -8.16 3.75 18.51
N THR A 165 -8.50 3.72 17.21
CA THR A 165 -9.59 4.56 16.69
C THR A 165 -10.95 4.11 17.21
N GLU A 166 -11.93 5.02 17.20
CA GLU A 166 -13.30 4.72 17.67
C GLU A 166 -13.98 3.56 16.92
N ASP A 167 -13.63 3.37 15.64
CA ASP A 167 -14.14 2.28 14.80
C ASP A 167 -13.36 0.96 14.98
N SER A 168 -12.39 0.90 15.90
CA SER A 168 -11.62 -0.29 16.21
C SER A 168 -12.16 -1.03 17.43
N GLU A 169 -11.96 -2.34 17.46
CA GLU A 169 -12.39 -3.20 18.56
C GLU A 169 -11.25 -4.13 19.01
N VAL A 170 -11.12 -4.31 20.33
CA VAL A 170 -10.24 -5.30 20.95
C VAL A 170 -11.09 -6.15 21.88
N THR A 171 -11.18 -7.45 21.61
CA THR A 171 -12.08 -8.34 22.36
C THR A 171 -11.51 -8.78 23.71
N GLY A 172 -10.18 -8.74 23.84
CA GLY A 172 -9.44 -9.07 25.06
C GLY A 172 -9.02 -7.84 25.87
N GLU A 173 -7.93 -7.98 26.59
CA GLU A 173 -7.38 -6.94 27.46
C GLU A 173 -6.36 -6.06 26.73
N MET A 174 -6.23 -4.83 27.21
CA MET A 174 -5.18 -3.90 26.81
C MET A 174 -4.39 -3.49 28.05
N GLU A 175 -3.16 -3.98 28.17
CA GLU A 175 -2.34 -3.75 29.37
C GLU A 175 -0.84 -3.73 29.07
N ILE A 176 -0.06 -3.25 30.04
CA ILE A 176 1.40 -3.26 29.97
C ILE A 176 1.88 -4.61 30.53
N GLN A 177 2.77 -5.30 29.82
CA GLN A 177 3.40 -6.55 30.27
C GLN A 177 4.92 -6.55 30.03
#